data_AF-A0A6J5F7J3-F1
#
_entry.id   AF-A0A6J5F7J3-F1
#
_cell.length_a   1.000
_cell.length_b   1.000
_cell.length_c   1.000
_cell.angle_alpha   90.00
_cell.angle_beta   90.00
_cell.angle_gamma   90.00
#
_symmetry.space_group_name_H-M   'P 1'
#
loop_
_entity.id
_entity.type
_entity.pdbx_description
1 polymer ?
#
loop_
_entity_poly.entity_id
_entity_poly.type
_entity_poly.pdbx_seq_one_letter_code
_entity_poly.pdbx_strand_id
1 'polypeptide(L)'
;MLRSNPAPRKLVTEQLRSYPAAKAGIPELANVKHVFVKAAARPNNRAENSHQPTRERHMHGFRDPGRTQAFLLTFCPIRQHFALKRRLLRASLYCKQLAARFVAWHEFAGLAQNPSTAF
;
A
#
# COMPACT_ATOMS: atom_id res chain seq x y z
N MET A 1 9.79 2.69 8.11
CA MET A 1 9.65 3.45 6.85
C MET A 1 8.61 4.57 7.04
N LEU A 2 9.00 5.69 7.64
CA LEU A 2 8.20 6.94 7.69
C LEU A 2 8.94 8.12 7.01
N ARG A 3 10.06 7.85 6.33
CA ARG A 3 10.99 8.89 5.86
C ARG A 3 10.57 9.62 4.58
N SER A 4 9.45 9.27 3.96
CA SER A 4 9.03 9.82 2.66
C SER A 4 7.69 10.55 2.67
N ASN A 5 7.00 10.66 3.81
CA ASN A 5 5.75 11.41 3.90
C ASN A 5 5.77 12.38 5.09
N PRO A 6 5.46 13.67 4.88
CA PRO A 6 5.37 14.63 5.97
C PRO A 6 4.27 14.24 6.97
N ALA A 7 4.46 14.63 8.24
CA ALA A 7 3.50 14.33 9.30
C ALA A 7 2.09 14.85 8.92
N PRO A 8 1.04 14.01 9.05
CA PRO A 8 -0.30 14.41 8.66
C PRO A 8 -0.86 15.47 9.60
N ARG A 9 -1.64 16.42 9.07
CA ARG A 9 -2.29 17.47 9.90
C ARG A 9 -3.40 16.93 10.81
N LYS A 10 -4.00 15.80 10.43
CA LYS A 10 -5.11 15.16 11.14
C LYS A 10 -5.03 13.64 10.95
N LEU A 11 -5.21 12.92 12.05
CA LEU A 11 -5.39 11.47 12.07
C LEU A 11 -6.85 11.16 12.31
N VAL A 12 -7.42 10.31 11.46
CA VAL A 12 -8.79 9.82 11.59
C VAL A 12 -8.74 8.32 11.80
N THR A 13 -9.26 7.84 12.93
CA THR A 13 -9.31 6.40 13.24
C THR A 13 -10.68 5.99 13.75
N GLU A 14 -10.91 4.69 13.82
CA GLU A 14 -12.03 4.12 14.58
C GLU A 14 -11.90 4.40 16.08
N GLN A 15 -12.99 4.20 16.82
CA GLN A 15 -13.10 4.47 18.27
C GLN A 15 -12.44 3.40 19.16
N LEU A 16 -11.56 2.56 18.62
CA LEU A 16 -10.84 1.56 19.42
C LEU A 16 -9.82 2.24 20.34
N ARG A 17 -9.82 1.83 21.61
CA ARG A 17 -8.92 2.36 22.66
C ARG A 17 -7.44 2.10 22.38
N SER A 18 -7.11 1.20 21.46
CA SER A 18 -5.74 0.94 21.01
C SER A 18 -5.12 2.10 20.23
N TYR A 19 -5.92 2.89 19.49
CA TYR A 19 -5.39 3.96 18.63
C TYR A 19 -4.81 5.14 19.40
N PRO A 20 -5.47 5.69 20.45
CA PRO A 20 -4.88 6.73 21.29
C PRO A 20 -3.59 6.28 21.98
N ALA A 21 -3.55 5.03 22.45
CA ALA A 21 -2.36 4.45 23.08
C ALA A 21 -1.20 4.32 22.09
N ALA A 22 -1.47 3.84 20.87
CA ALA A 22 -0.47 3.76 19.82
C ALA A 22 0.06 5.15 19.40
N LYS A 23 -0.83 6.15 19.31
CA LYS A 23 -0.44 7.53 18.99
C LYS A 23 0.51 8.11 20.05
N ALA A 24 0.26 7.84 21.33
CA ALA A 24 1.10 8.35 22.43
C ALA A 24 2.55 7.86 22.35
N GLY A 25 2.80 6.70 21.73
CA GLY A 25 4.14 6.15 21.52
C GLY A 25 4.89 6.72 20.31
N ILE A 26 4.30 7.66 19.55
CA ILE A 26 4.90 8.21 18.31
C ILE A 26 5.08 9.73 18.48
N PRO A 27 6.30 10.21 18.83
CA PRO A 27 6.57 11.63 19.09
C PRO A 27 6.21 12.56 17.92
N GLU A 28 6.37 12.10 16.68
CA GLU A 28 6.08 12.86 15.46
C GLU A 28 4.57 13.17 15.32
N LEU A 29 3.72 12.43 16.03
CA LEU A 29 2.27 12.59 16.02
C LEU A 29 1.75 13.37 17.23
N ALA A 30 2.63 13.85 18.13
CA ALA A 30 2.24 14.59 19.33
C ALA A 30 1.34 15.80 19.00
N ASN A 31 1.71 16.55 17.96
CA ASN A 31 1.00 17.75 17.51
C ASN A 31 -0.13 17.48 16.51
N VAL A 32 -0.42 16.21 16.21
CA VAL A 32 -1.40 15.85 15.19
C VAL A 32 -2.79 15.72 15.80
N LYS A 33 -3.77 16.46 15.27
CA LYS A 33 -5.16 16.36 15.75
C LYS A 33 -5.70 14.95 15.49
N HIS A 34 -6.12 14.25 16.54
CA HIS A 34 -6.75 12.93 16.44
C HIS A 34 -8.26 13.07 16.47
N VAL A 35 -8.95 12.49 15.48
CA VAL A 35 -10.40 12.54 15.36
C VAL A 35 -10.94 11.13 15.20
N PHE A 36 -11.90 10.79 16.02
CA PHE A 36 -12.60 9.52 15.90
C PHE A 36 -13.71 9.60 14.85
N VAL A 37 -13.87 8.52 14.09
CA VAL A 37 -15.01 8.36 13.19
C VAL A 37 -16.26 8.06 14.01
N LYS A 38 -17.32 8.86 13.81
CA LYS A 38 -18.69 8.45 14.17
C LYS A 38 -19.17 7.49 13.08
N ALA A 39 -19.73 6.34 13.48
CA ALA A 39 -20.08 5.21 12.60
C ALA A 39 -20.83 5.60 11.30
N ALA A 40 -21.58 6.70 11.30
CA ALA A 40 -22.34 7.17 10.14
C ALA A 40 -21.52 7.88 9.04
N ALA A 41 -20.34 8.44 9.34
CA ALA A 41 -19.67 9.39 8.44
C ALA A 41 -18.69 8.75 7.43
N ARG A 42 -18.39 7.45 7.56
CA ARG A 42 -17.50 6.68 6.67
C ARG A 42 -16.16 7.37 6.23
N PRO A 43 -15.49 8.23 7.02
CA PRO A 43 -14.30 8.95 6.55
C PRO A 43 -13.07 8.04 6.47
N ASN A 44 -13.12 6.89 7.17
CA ASN A 44 -12.10 5.85 7.12
C ASN A 44 -12.28 4.88 5.94
N ASN A 45 -13.35 5.03 5.14
CA ASN A 45 -13.59 4.19 3.97
C ASN A 45 -12.41 4.14 3.01
N ARG A 46 -11.61 5.22 2.92
CA ARG A 46 -10.41 5.22 2.09
C ARG A 46 -9.34 4.26 2.62
N ALA A 47 -9.17 4.17 3.93
CA ALA A 47 -8.27 3.20 4.54
C ALA A 47 -8.88 1.79 4.44
N GLU A 48 -10.15 1.61 4.79
CA GLU A 48 -10.87 0.33 4.69
C GLU A 48 -10.88 -0.25 3.27
N ASN A 49 -11.20 0.56 2.25
CA ASN A 49 -11.15 0.15 0.85
C ASN A 49 -9.71 -0.04 0.33
N SER A 50 -8.71 0.54 1.00
CA SER A 50 -7.31 0.20 0.74
C SER A 50 -6.94 -1.16 1.33
N HIS A 51 -7.71 -1.68 2.29
CA HIS A 51 -7.47 -2.93 2.99
C HIS A 51 -8.14 -4.16 2.33
N GLN A 52 -9.17 -4.01 1.50
CA GLN A 52 -9.78 -5.11 0.71
C GLN A 52 -9.74 -4.79 -0.79
N PRO A 53 -9.22 -5.67 -1.69
CA PRO A 53 -9.20 -7.14 -1.69
C PRO A 53 -7.79 -7.78 -1.81
N THR A 54 -6.71 -7.00 -1.62
CA THR A 54 -5.34 -7.54 -1.71
C THR A 54 -5.04 -8.49 -0.54
N ARG A 55 -5.63 -8.23 0.64
CA ARG A 55 -5.35 -8.98 1.85
C ARG A 55 -6.07 -10.34 1.86
N GLU A 56 -7.37 -10.39 1.65
CA GLU A 56 -8.14 -11.65 1.75
C GLU A 56 -7.90 -12.63 0.59
N ARG A 57 -7.73 -12.17 -0.65
CA ARG A 57 -7.44 -13.08 -1.79
C ARG A 57 -6.01 -13.60 -1.80
N HIS A 58 -5.04 -12.85 -1.27
CA HIS A 58 -3.64 -13.28 -1.26
C HIS A 58 -3.20 -13.91 0.07
N MET A 59 -3.88 -13.62 1.18
CA MET A 59 -3.57 -14.21 2.50
C MET A 59 -4.22 -15.57 2.74
N HIS A 60 -5.12 -16.05 1.88
CA HIS A 60 -5.75 -17.37 2.05
C HIS A 60 -4.74 -18.55 2.05
N GLY A 61 -3.44 -18.30 1.82
CA GLY A 61 -2.38 -19.30 1.90
C GLY A 61 -1.20 -18.96 2.82
N PHE A 62 -1.13 -17.78 3.45
CA PHE A 62 0.03 -17.41 4.27
C PHE A 62 -0.25 -17.63 5.77
N ARG A 63 0.21 -18.77 6.29
CA ARG A 63 0.14 -19.13 7.72
C ARG A 63 1.12 -18.34 8.59
N ASP A 64 2.14 -17.73 7.98
CA ASP A 64 3.21 -17.01 8.66
C ASP A 64 3.12 -15.47 8.46
N PRO A 65 3.07 -14.68 9.56
CA PRO A 65 3.04 -13.22 9.48
C PRO A 65 4.27 -12.59 8.82
N GLY A 66 5.47 -13.17 9.01
CA GLY A 66 6.72 -12.66 8.44
C GLY A 66 6.73 -12.75 6.91
N ARG A 67 6.34 -13.91 6.37
CA ARG A 67 6.16 -14.14 4.93
C ARG A 67 5.09 -13.25 4.34
N THR A 68 4.00 -13.02 5.07
CA THR A 68 2.95 -12.08 4.66
C THR A 68 3.51 -10.67 4.54
N GLN A 69 4.30 -10.21 5.52
CA GLN A 69 4.89 -8.87 5.50
C GLN A 69 5.89 -8.71 4.35
N ALA A 70 6.79 -9.67 4.15
CA ALA A 70 7.74 -9.67 3.04
C ALA A 70 7.03 -9.68 1.68
N PHE A 71 5.97 -10.49 1.55
CA PHE A 71 5.12 -10.50 0.37
C PHE A 71 4.47 -9.14 0.13
N LEU A 72 3.84 -8.53 1.15
CA LEU A 72 3.18 -7.24 1.02
C LEU A 72 4.15 -6.10 0.67
N LEU A 73 5.34 -6.10 1.26
CA LEU A 73 6.39 -5.11 0.98
C LEU A 73 6.83 -5.16 -0.49
N THR A 74 6.98 -6.36 -1.05
CA THR A 74 7.40 -6.55 -2.44
C THR A 74 6.24 -6.32 -3.40
N PHE A 75 5.04 -6.79 -3.05
CA PHE A 75 3.89 -6.83 -3.94
C PHE A 75 3.17 -5.49 -4.06
N CYS A 76 3.19 -4.65 -3.03
CA CYS A 76 2.52 -3.36 -3.06
C CYS A 76 3.09 -2.41 -4.14
N PRO A 77 4.42 -2.21 -4.26
CA PRO A 77 5.00 -1.44 -5.36
C PRO A 77 4.68 -2.02 -6.75
N ILE A 78 4.69 -3.34 -6.90
CA ILE A 78 4.37 -4.02 -8.17
C ILE A 78 2.93 -3.73 -8.57
N ARG A 79 1.98 -3.92 -7.65
CA ARG A 79 0.57 -3.57 -7.89
C ARG A 79 0.39 -2.11 -8.26
N GLN A 80 1.07 -1.20 -7.56
CA GLN A 80 1.00 0.23 -7.85
C GLN A 80 1.54 0.55 -9.25
N HIS A 81 2.64 -0.08 -9.66
CA HIS A 81 3.20 0.04 -11.00
C HIS A 81 2.23 -0.41 -12.09
N PHE A 82 1.33 -1.37 -11.82
CA PHE A 82 0.30 -1.81 -12.78
C PHE A 82 -1.10 -1.20 -12.57
N ALA A 83 -1.29 -0.35 -11.55
CA ALA A 83 -2.57 0.27 -11.22
C ALA A 83 -2.97 1.42 -12.20
N LEU A 84 -3.16 1.08 -13.47
CA LEU A 84 -3.70 1.98 -14.48
C LEU A 84 -5.19 2.23 -14.24
N LYS A 85 -5.62 3.49 -14.34
CA LYS A 85 -7.04 3.85 -14.19
C LYS A 85 -7.82 3.49 -15.46
N ARG A 86 -8.09 2.20 -15.68
CA ARG A 86 -8.77 1.64 -16.87
C ARG A 86 -10.02 2.41 -17.27
N ARG A 87 -10.81 2.87 -16.29
CA ARG A 87 -12.05 3.63 -16.49
C ARG A 87 -11.87 5.04 -17.05
N LEU A 88 -10.67 5.62 -16.92
CA LEU A 88 -10.35 6.96 -17.43
C LEU A 88 -9.66 6.93 -18.80
N LEU A 89 -9.38 5.73 -19.31
CA LEU A 89 -8.56 5.53 -20.51
C LEU A 89 -9.39 4.85 -21.60
N ARG A 90 -9.28 5.36 -22.83
CA ARG A 90 -9.71 4.61 -24.02
C ARG A 90 -8.93 3.30 -24.11
N ALA A 91 -9.56 2.27 -24.66
CA ALA A 91 -8.97 0.92 -24.70
C ALA A 91 -7.59 0.89 -25.37
N SER A 92 -7.41 1.57 -26.50
CA SER A 92 -6.13 1.65 -27.21
C SER A 92 -5.03 2.31 -26.38
N LEU A 93 -5.34 3.39 -25.66
CA LEU A 93 -4.40 4.08 -24.79
C LEU A 93 -4.04 3.22 -23.57
N TYR A 94 -5.02 2.53 -22.99
CA TYR A 94 -4.79 1.57 -21.92
C TYR A 94 -3.83 0.45 -22.35
N CYS A 95 -4.05 -0.16 -23.53
CA CYS A 95 -3.17 -1.20 -24.05
C CYS A 95 -1.74 -0.70 -24.27
N LYS A 96 -1.57 0.51 -24.86
CA LYS A 96 -0.25 1.13 -25.05
C LYS A 96 0.47 1.36 -23.71
N GLN A 97 -0.23 1.91 -22.71
CA GLN A 97 0.34 2.16 -21.39
C GLN A 97 0.69 0.87 -20.65
N LEU A 98 -0.15 -0.16 -20.79
CA LEU A 98 0.09 -1.46 -20.19
C LEU A 98 1.32 -2.12 -20.82
N ALA A 99 1.45 -2.10 -22.15
CA ALA A 99 2.61 -2.60 -22.87
C ALA A 99 3.91 -1.90 -22.44
N ALA A 100 3.90 -0.56 -22.35
CA ALA A 100 5.06 0.19 -21.87
C ALA A 100 5.45 -0.17 -20.42
N ARG A 101 4.46 -0.37 -19.54
CA ARG A 101 4.71 -0.81 -18.16
C ARG A 101 5.29 -2.22 -18.06
N PHE A 102 4.90 -3.12 -18.97
CA PHE A 102 5.49 -4.46 -19.10
C PHE A 102 6.93 -4.41 -19.58
N VAL A 103 7.26 -3.57 -20.56
CA VAL A 103 8.65 -3.37 -21.02
C VAL A 103 9.52 -2.88 -19.86
N ALA A 104 9.10 -1.81 -19.18
CA ALA A 104 9.81 -1.30 -18.01
C ALA A 104 9.98 -2.38 -16.92
N TRP A 105 8.92 -3.17 -16.65
CA TRP A 105 9.00 -4.27 -15.69
C TRP A 105 10.01 -5.34 -16.11
N HIS A 106 10.06 -5.69 -17.40
CA HIS A 106 11.03 -6.65 -17.92
C HIS A 106 12.46 -6.14 -17.81
N GLU A 107 12.71 -4.85 -18.04
CA GLU A 107 14.02 -4.23 -17.80
C GLU A 107 14.41 -4.30 -16.32
N PHE A 108 13.52 -3.92 -15.41
CA PHE A 108 13.79 -4.03 -13.97
C PHE A 108 14.05 -5.48 -13.52
N ALA A 109 13.27 -6.44 -14.01
CA ALA A 109 13.40 -7.85 -13.67
C ALA A 109 14.62 -8.50 -14.34
N GLY A 110 14.96 -8.08 -15.57
CA GLY A 110 16.14 -8.52 -16.30
C GLY A 110 17.44 -7.98 -15.72
N LEU A 111 17.43 -6.75 -15.19
CA LEU A 111 18.54 -6.21 -14.40
C LEU A 111 18.76 -6.98 -13.08
N ALA A 112 17.72 -7.62 -12.53
CA ALA A 112 17.83 -8.46 -11.34
C ALA A 112 18.39 -9.87 -11.63
N GLN A 113 18.52 -10.29 -12.90
CA GLN A 113 19.10 -11.57 -13.30
C GLN A 113 20.63 -11.58 -13.36
N ASN A 114 21.30 -10.50 -12.92
CA ASN A 114 22.73 -10.50 -12.64
C ASN A 114 23.02 -10.52 -11.13
N PRO A 115 22.70 -11.58 -10.36
CA PRO A 115 23.57 -11.94 -9.27
C PRO A 115 24.84 -12.50 -9.92
N SER A 116 25.88 -11.68 -9.93
CA SER A 116 27.24 -12.11 -10.22
C SER A 116 27.46 -13.47 -9.54
N THR A 117 27.67 -14.50 -10.34
CA THR A 117 28.11 -15.82 -9.91
C THR A 117 29.46 -15.66 -9.23
N ALA A 118 29.44 -15.47 -7.92
CA ALA A 118 30.57 -15.59 -7.04
C ALA A 118 30.25 -16.71 -6.04
N PHE A 119 30.61 -17.93 -6.43
CA PHE A 119 31.05 -19.01 -5.55
C PHE A 119 32.27 -19.64 -6.22
#